data_AF-A0A1S6H2D9-F1
#
_entry.id   AF-A0A1S6H2D9-F1
#
_cell.length_a   1.000
_cell.length_b   1.000
_cell.length_c   1.000
_cell.angle_alpha   90.00
_cell.angle_beta   90.00
_cell.angle_gamma   90.00
#
_symmetry.space_group_name_H-M   'P 1'
#
loop_
_entity.id
_entity.type
_entity.pdbx_description
1 polymer ?
#
loop_
_entity_poly.entity_id
_entity_poly.type
_entity_poly.pdbx_seq_one_letter_code
_entity_poly.pdbx_strand_id
1 'polypeptide(L)' 'MKMVKFNFSYKRKEFNIDVKECNGINQGIGLMFKKKSKPLLFNFKKPVGISIHSF' A
#
# COMPACT_ATOMS: atom_id res chain seq x y z
N MET A 1 -2.79 6.32 -8.34
CA MET A 1 -1.73 5.57 -7.61
C MET A 1 -0.42 5.74 -8.34
N LYS A 2 0.65 6.13 -7.65
CA LYS A 2 1.99 6.32 -8.25
C LYS A 2 2.87 5.11 -7.94
N MET A 3 3.73 4.70 -8.87
CA MET A 3 4.76 3.68 -8.60
C MET A 3 5.92 4.30 -7.83
N VAL A 4 6.32 3.66 -6.73
CA VAL A 4 7.45 4.09 -5.88
C VAL A 4 8.25 2.88 -5.44
N LYS A 5 9.56 3.05 -5.24
CA LYS A 5 10.39 2.06 -4.54
C LYS A 5 10.21 2.25 -3.04
N PHE A 6 9.81 1.18 -2.36
CA PHE A 6 9.63 1.19 -0.91
C PHE A 6 10.68 0.29 -0.26
N ASN A 7 11.41 0.88 0.67
CA ASN A 7 12.47 0.22 1.41
C ASN A 7 12.02 0.05 2.85
N PHE A 8 12.09 -1.18 3.36
CA PHE A 8 11.78 -1.46 4.75
C PHE A 8 12.63 -2.60 5.29
N SER A 9 12.85 -2.61 6.59
CA SER A 9 13.50 -3.71 7.28
C SER A 9 12.45 -4.58 7.95
N TYR A 10 12.56 -5.90 7.78
CA TYR A 10 11.74 -6.87 8.46
C TYR A 10 12.59 -8.09 8.83
N LYS A 11 12.52 -8.52 10.09
CA LYS A 11 13.33 -9.64 10.63
C LYS A 11 14.83 -9.49 10.32
N ARG A 12 15.39 -8.28 10.51
CA ARG A 12 16.80 -7.93 10.23
C ARG A 12 17.23 -8.11 8.76
N LYS A 13 16.29 -8.20 7.82
CA LYS A 13 16.55 -8.19 6.39
C LYS A 13 16.00 -6.92 5.78
N GLU A 14 16.74 -6.34 4.85
CA GLU A 14 16.28 -5.20 4.06
C GLU A 14 15.52 -5.69 2.83
N PHE A 15 14.38 -5.08 2.58
CA PHE A 15 13.54 -5.33 1.41
C PHE A 15 13.42 -4.05 0.61
N ASN A 16 13.59 -4.18 -0.71
CA ASN A 16 13.36 -3.11 -1.69
C ASN A 16 12.33 -3.64 -2.68
N ILE A 17 11.13 -3.07 -2.67
CA ILE A 17 10.04 -3.51 -3.53
C ILE A 17 9.39 -2.35 -4.25
N ASP A 18 8.97 -2.60 -5.48
CA ASP A 18 8.17 -1.66 -6.26
C ASP A 18 6.70 -1.76 -5.82
N VAL A 19 6.17 -0.66 -5.29
CA VAL A 19 4.79 -0.58 -4.76
C VAL A 19 4.00 0.54 -5.42
N LYS A 20 2.68 0.43 -5.37
CA LYS A 20 1.75 1.49 -5.78
C LYS A 20 1.29 2.27 -4.55
N GLU A 21 1.69 3.53 -4.48
CA GLU A 21 1.27 4.41 -3.39
C GLU A 21 -0.22 4.77 -3.52
N CYS A 22 -0.93 4.59 -2.42
CA CYS A 22 -2.37 4.80 -2.28
C CYS A 22 -2.63 5.94 -1.30
N ASN A 23 -3.09 7.07 -1.87
CA ASN A 23 -3.43 8.30 -1.18
C ASN A 23 -4.89 8.70 -1.47
N GLY A 24 -5.55 9.29 -0.48
CA GLY A 24 -6.91 9.84 -0.60
C GLY A 24 -7.94 8.77 -1.00
N ILE A 25 -8.76 9.06 -2.02
CA ILE A 25 -9.85 8.19 -2.50
C ILE A 25 -9.35 6.78 -2.88
N ASN A 26 -8.10 6.67 -3.35
CA ASN A 26 -7.51 5.37 -3.72
C ASN A 26 -7.36 4.41 -2.53
N GLN A 27 -7.37 4.92 -1.29
CA GLN A 27 -7.32 4.10 -0.08
C GLN A 27 -8.65 3.37 0.17
N GLY A 28 -9.78 3.95 -0.22
CA GLY A 28 -11.09 3.30 -0.11
C GLY A 28 -11.30 2.20 -1.15
N ILE A 29 -10.73 2.37 -2.35
CA ILE A 29 -10.85 1.40 -3.44
C ILE A 29 -9.80 0.27 -3.31
N GLY A 30 -8.57 0.60 -2.89
CA GLY A 30 -7.50 -0.37 -2.73
C GLY A 30 -7.25 -1.22 -3.98
N LEU A 31 -7.34 -2.55 -3.83
CA LEU A 31 -7.18 -3.53 -4.91
C LEU A 31 -8.51 -3.96 -5.57
N MET A 32 -9.64 -3.38 -5.17
CA MET A 32 -10.94 -3.75 -5.74
C MET A 32 -10.90 -3.65 -7.27
N PHE A 33 -11.47 -4.66 -7.92
CA PHE A 33 -11.56 -4.79 -9.38
C PHE A 33 -10.23 -4.97 -10.13
N LYS A 34 -9.09 -5.20 -9.44
CA LYS A 34 -7.80 -5.47 -10.08
C LYS A 34 -7.41 -6.94 -9.94
N LYS A 35 -7.42 -7.67 -11.06
CA LYS A 35 -6.98 -9.08 -11.12
C LYS A 35 -5.46 -9.25 -10.93
N LYS A 36 -4.65 -8.28 -11.36
CA LYS A 36 -3.19 -8.27 -11.21
C LYS A 36 -2.70 -6.88 -10.85
N SER A 37 -2.06 -6.73 -9.69
CA SER A 37 -1.44 -5.48 -9.27
C SER A 37 -0.17 -5.76 -8.49
N LYS A 38 0.78 -4.81 -8.56
CA LYS A 38 1.86 -4.70 -7.57
C LYS A 38 1.27 -4.41 -6.18
N PRO A 39 2.01 -4.71 -5.10
CA PRO A 39 1.59 -4.40 -3.74
C PRO A 39 1.24 -2.92 -3.58
N LEU A 40 0.27 -2.63 -2.72
CA LEU A 40 -0.16 -1.27 -2.42
C LEU A 40 0.50 -0.77 -1.14
N LEU A 41 0.91 0.50 -1.14
CA LEU A 41 1.36 1.20 0.06
C LEU A 41 0.27 2.19 0.48
N PHE A 42 -0.45 1.88 1.56
CA PHE A 42 -1.45 2.77 2.14
C PHE A 42 -0.75 3.80 3.04
N ASN A 43 -0.68 5.05 2.60
CA ASN A 43 -0.02 6.11 3.33
C ASN A 43 -1.05 7.00 4.04
N PHE A 44 -1.39 6.62 5.27
CA PHE A 44 -2.23 7.42 6.16
C PHE A 44 -1.35 8.47 6.85
N LYS A 45 -1.29 9.69 6.28
CA LYS A 45 -0.46 10.82 6.77
C LYS A 45 -0.58 11.10 8.28
N LYS A 46 -1.66 10.62 8.90
CA LYS A 46 -1.93 10.62 10.34
C LYS A 46 -2.45 9.23 10.74
N PRO A 47 -2.28 8.81 12.00
CA PRO A 47 -2.95 7.61 12.50
C PRO A 47 -4.46 7.68 12.26
N VAL A 48 -5.03 6.61 11.73
CA VAL A 48 -6.48 6.50 11.46
C VAL A 48 -7.05 5.28 12.13
N GLY A 49 -8.31 5.35 12.58
CA GLY A 49 -9.06 4.21 13.12
C GLY A 49 -9.76 3.36 12.05
N ILE A 50 -9.28 3.42 10.80
CA ILE A 50 -9.89 2.72 9.68
C ILE A 50 -9.33 1.29 9.64
N SER A 51 -10.21 0.31 9.73
CA SER A 51 -9.85 -1.10 9.51
C SER A 51 -9.71 -1.37 8.01
N ILE A 52 -8.66 -2.10 7.63
CA ILE A 52 -8.50 -2.59 6.26
C ILE A 52 -9.34 -3.86 6.14
N HIS A 53 -10.34 -3.84 5.26
CA HIS A 53 -11.12 -5.02 4.89
C HIS A 53 -10.69 -5.50 3.49
N SER A 54 -10.40 -6.79 3.37
CA SER A 54 -10.12 -7.46 2.09
C SER A 54 -11.09 -8.61 1.93
N PHE A 55 -11.78 -8.66 0.79
CA PHE A 55 -12.54 -9.82 0.35
C PHE A 55 -11.62 -10.89 -0.23
#